data_AF-A0A7X1WLB1-F1
#
_entry.id   AF-A0A7X1WLB1-F1
#
_cell.length_a   1.000
_cell.length_b   1.000
_cell.length_c   1.000
_cell.angle_alpha   90.00
_cell.angle_beta   90.00
_cell.angle_gamma   90.00
#
_symmetry.space_group_name_H-M   'P 1'
#
loop_
_entity.id
_entity.type
_entity.pdbx_description
1 polymer ?
#
loop_
_entity_poly.entity_id
_entity_poly.type
_entity_poly.pdbx_seq_one_letter_code
_entity_poly.pdbx_strand_id
1 'polypeptide(L)'
;MTHHIPTELNVTILASPRFDTYREAFTLQPPDLSRKRYDDELTNLTHLPCFSDLLEASTPLPEASYATDVEQLPEEQKYLWVIGGDYVKIAQEYGDAGKNTQRERLSHSNFTGGKDAFAGGELWFSDSNYICINGGSSRYTPRSEQELETIVDSFRESGYVVQSAGWDNGTNAPARFRRI
;
A
#
# COMPACT_ATOMS: atom_id res chain seq x y z
N MET A 1 27.62 43.84 4.60
CA MET A 1 27.74 42.40 4.34
C MET A 1 26.37 41.78 4.57
N THR A 2 25.54 41.80 3.54
CA THR A 2 24.19 41.23 3.57
C THR A 2 24.32 39.75 3.25
N HIS A 3 24.02 38.91 4.23
CA HIS A 3 24.07 37.47 4.08
C HIS A 3 23.04 37.02 3.04
N HIS A 4 23.56 36.40 1.98
CA HIS A 4 22.80 35.57 1.07
C HIS A 4 22.36 34.31 1.84
N ILE A 5 21.06 34.05 1.89
CA ILE A 5 20.54 32.71 2.20
C ILE A 5 19.78 32.26 0.95
N PRO A 6 20.36 31.38 0.12
CA PRO A 6 19.59 30.61 -0.82
C PRO A 6 19.04 29.41 -0.05
N THR A 7 17.74 29.39 0.23
CA THR A 7 17.05 28.15 0.59
C THR A 7 16.18 27.81 -0.60
N GLU A 8 16.76 27.10 -1.56
CA GLU A 8 15.96 26.29 -2.46
C GLU A 8 15.24 25.26 -1.57
N LEU A 9 13.93 25.43 -1.43
CA LEU A 9 13.07 24.39 -0.91
C LEU A 9 13.14 23.24 -1.91
N ASN A 10 13.79 22.15 -1.53
CA ASN A 10 13.60 20.87 -2.19
C ASN A 10 12.09 20.60 -2.16
N VAL A 11 11.42 20.80 -3.29
CA VAL A 11 10.02 20.43 -3.46
C VAL A 11 10.00 18.92 -3.45
N THR A 12 9.70 18.34 -2.29
CA THR A 12 9.47 16.91 -2.22
C THR A 12 8.17 16.59 -2.93
N ILE A 13 8.30 16.05 -4.13
CA ILE A 13 7.18 15.67 -4.97
C ILE A 13 6.52 14.46 -4.31
N LEU A 14 5.39 14.73 -3.66
CA LEU A 14 4.45 13.76 -3.10
C LEU A 14 4.24 12.61 -4.10
N ALA A 15 4.19 11.36 -3.62
CA ALA A 15 3.89 10.22 -4.48
C ALA A 15 2.41 10.17 -4.88
N SER A 16 1.52 10.92 -4.23
CA SER A 16 0.10 10.97 -4.64
C SER A 16 -0.06 11.39 -6.12
N PRO A 17 0.59 12.46 -6.63
CA PRO A 17 0.63 12.76 -8.06
C PRO A 17 1.07 11.63 -8.99
N ARG A 18 1.91 10.71 -8.50
CA ARG A 18 2.45 9.59 -9.30
C ARG A 18 1.46 8.44 -9.45
N PHE A 19 0.32 8.54 -8.76
CA PHE A 19 -0.84 7.67 -8.96
C PHE A 19 -1.95 8.37 -9.76
N ASP A 20 -1.76 9.61 -10.23
CA ASP A 20 -2.82 10.34 -10.94
C ASP A 20 -3.18 9.67 -12.27
N THR A 21 -2.19 9.22 -13.05
CA THR A 21 -2.43 8.43 -14.27
C THR A 21 -3.29 7.19 -13.97
N TYR A 22 -3.01 6.50 -12.86
CA TYR A 22 -3.83 5.37 -12.41
C TYR A 22 -5.24 5.82 -12.02
N ARG A 23 -5.39 6.90 -11.24
CA ARG A 23 -6.70 7.41 -10.81
C ARG A 23 -7.56 7.95 -11.96
N GLU A 24 -6.94 8.45 -13.03
CA GLU A 24 -7.62 8.88 -14.25
C GLU A 24 -8.10 7.68 -15.10
N ALA A 25 -7.33 6.59 -15.12
CA ALA A 25 -7.61 5.41 -15.94
C ALA A 25 -8.64 4.46 -15.32
N PHE A 26 -8.76 4.45 -13.99
CA PHE A 26 -9.60 3.51 -13.25
C PHE A 26 -10.66 4.23 -12.40
N THR A 27 -11.58 3.48 -11.80
CA THR A 27 -12.65 4.06 -10.96
C THR A 27 -12.55 3.60 -9.52
N LEU A 28 -12.99 4.46 -8.60
CA LEU A 28 -13.24 4.10 -7.20
C LEU A 28 -14.21 2.92 -7.12
N GLN A 29 -14.00 2.06 -6.13
CA GLN A 29 -14.87 0.94 -5.80
C GLN A 29 -15.21 0.93 -4.30
N PRO A 30 -16.45 0.58 -3.93
CA PRO A 30 -16.79 0.35 -2.54
C PRO A 30 -16.07 -0.91 -2.02
N PRO A 31 -15.84 -1.02 -0.70
CA PRO A 31 -15.26 -2.24 -0.15
C PRO A 31 -16.18 -3.45 -0.36
N ASP A 32 -15.62 -4.59 -0.73
CA ASP A 32 -16.33 -5.87 -0.65
C ASP A 32 -16.51 -6.30 0.82
N LEU A 33 -17.74 -6.16 1.31
CA LEU A 33 -18.13 -6.50 2.68
C LEU A 33 -18.63 -7.95 2.85
N SER A 34 -18.65 -8.76 1.79
CA SER A 34 -19.13 -10.15 1.84
C SER A 34 -18.38 -11.03 2.85
N ARG A 35 -17.13 -10.65 3.19
CA ARG A 35 -16.28 -11.33 4.17
C ARG A 35 -16.03 -10.50 5.44
N LYS A 36 -16.81 -9.46 5.72
CA LYS A 36 -16.70 -8.71 6.98
C LYS A 36 -17.22 -9.59 8.12
N ARG A 37 -16.44 -9.68 9.21
CA ARG A 37 -16.77 -10.46 10.41
C ARG A 37 -16.89 -9.58 11.65
N TYR A 38 -16.14 -8.49 11.71
CA TYR A 38 -16.08 -7.61 12.88
C TYR A 38 -16.47 -6.17 12.52
N ASP A 39 -17.02 -5.44 13.48
CA ASP A 39 -17.52 -4.07 13.25
C ASP A 39 -16.41 -3.04 13.11
N ASP A 40 -15.30 -3.28 13.80
CA ASP A 40 -14.13 -2.42 13.74
C ASP A 40 -13.37 -2.50 12.42
N GLU A 41 -13.67 -3.46 11.53
CA GLU A 41 -13.08 -3.52 10.18
C GLU A 41 -13.37 -2.28 9.33
N LEU A 42 -14.43 -1.51 9.66
CA LEU A 42 -14.78 -0.27 8.98
C LEU A 42 -14.43 0.98 9.80
N THR A 43 -13.78 0.83 10.94
CA THR A 43 -13.31 1.97 11.72
C THR A 43 -12.10 2.58 11.03
N ASN A 44 -12.13 3.89 10.77
CA ASN A 44 -11.00 4.59 10.20
C ASN A 44 -9.90 4.75 11.25
N LEU A 45 -8.75 4.13 11.00
CA LEU A 45 -7.59 4.14 11.90
C LEU A 45 -6.44 5.02 11.39
N THR A 46 -6.61 5.73 10.27
CA THR A 46 -5.53 6.52 9.64
C THR A 46 -5.05 7.72 10.44
N HIS A 47 -5.75 8.07 11.52
CA HIS A 47 -5.31 9.08 12.47
C HIS A 47 -4.18 8.57 13.39
N LEU A 48 -3.91 7.27 13.41
CA LEU A 48 -2.83 6.66 14.19
C LEU A 48 -1.47 6.83 13.49
N PRO A 49 -0.38 7.02 14.25
CA PRO A 49 0.94 7.36 13.69
C PRO A 49 1.60 6.21 12.91
N CYS A 50 1.12 4.98 13.04
CA CYS A 50 1.66 3.84 12.28
C CYS A 50 1.22 3.81 10.82
N PHE A 51 0.24 4.65 10.43
CA PHE A 51 -0.12 4.84 9.04
C PHE A 51 0.82 5.85 8.41
N SER A 52 1.52 5.42 7.37
CA SER A 52 2.41 6.29 6.61
C SER A 52 1.79 6.57 5.25
N ASP A 53 1.82 7.83 4.83
CA ASP A 53 1.60 8.14 3.44
C ASP A 53 2.86 7.77 2.67
N LEU A 54 2.68 7.03 1.58
CA LEU A 54 3.76 6.69 0.68
C LEU A 54 3.96 7.91 -0.22
N LEU A 55 4.61 8.96 0.30
CA LEU A 55 4.77 10.25 -0.38
C LEU A 55 6.18 10.44 -0.94
N GLU A 56 7.17 9.72 -0.43
CA GLU A 56 8.58 9.86 -0.83
C GLU A 56 9.27 8.49 -0.75
N ALA A 57 9.99 8.10 -1.80
CA ALA A 57 10.87 6.93 -1.75
C ALA A 57 12.03 7.17 -0.79
N SER A 58 12.45 6.07 -0.14
CA SER A 58 13.14 6.00 1.15
C SER A 58 12.27 6.44 2.32
N THR A 59 11.13 5.76 2.53
CA THR A 59 10.47 5.79 3.83
C THR A 59 11.46 5.22 4.86
N PRO A 60 11.93 6.02 5.84
CA PRO A 60 12.91 5.53 6.80
C PRO A 60 12.23 4.51 7.71
N LEU A 61 12.42 3.23 7.41
CA LEU A 61 11.93 2.13 8.22
C LEU A 61 13.07 1.55 9.05
N PRO A 62 12.81 1.07 10.28
CA PRO A 62 13.79 0.27 11.02
C PRO A 62 14.19 -0.95 10.20
N GLU A 63 15.46 -1.37 10.22
CA GLU A 63 15.93 -2.55 9.46
C GLU A 63 15.14 -3.82 9.78
N ALA A 64 14.63 -3.97 11.00
CA ALA A 64 13.77 -5.07 11.42
C ALA A 64 12.45 -5.17 10.63
N SER A 65 12.06 -4.11 9.93
CA SER A 65 10.90 -4.06 9.05
C SER A 65 11.15 -4.65 7.66
N TYR A 66 12.40 -4.97 7.32
CA TYR A 66 12.74 -5.55 6.03
C TYR A 66 12.57 -7.08 6.01
N ALA A 67 11.91 -7.56 4.96
CA ALA A 67 11.80 -8.97 4.60
C ALA A 67 13.21 -9.58 4.50
N THR A 68 13.50 -10.51 5.41
CA THR A 68 14.77 -11.24 5.42
C THR A 68 14.91 -12.16 4.22
N ASP A 69 13.78 -12.55 3.62
CA ASP A 69 13.70 -13.37 2.41
C ASP A 69 12.47 -12.94 1.58
N VAL A 70 12.72 -12.39 0.40
CA VAL A 70 11.69 -11.96 -0.55
C VAL A 70 10.96 -13.13 -1.21
N GLU A 71 11.44 -14.36 -1.07
CA GLU A 71 10.76 -15.56 -1.53
C GLU A 71 9.75 -16.07 -0.50
N GLN A 72 10.01 -15.86 0.79
CA GLN A 72 9.17 -16.35 1.89
C GLN A 72 8.14 -15.33 2.40
N LEU A 73 8.29 -14.03 2.03
CA LEU A 73 7.34 -12.94 2.31
C LEU A 73 6.63 -13.07 3.68
N PRO A 74 7.38 -12.93 4.79
CA PRO A 74 6.88 -13.27 6.12
C PRO A 74 5.67 -12.42 6.53
N GLU A 75 4.68 -13.04 7.18
CA GLU A 75 3.44 -12.36 7.58
C GLU A 75 3.67 -11.23 8.59
N GLU A 76 4.61 -11.41 9.52
CA GLU A 76 4.96 -10.44 10.57
C GLU A 76 5.46 -9.10 9.99
N GLN A 77 6.09 -9.13 8.81
CA GLN A 77 6.67 -7.94 8.15
C GLN A 77 5.79 -7.41 7.02
N LYS A 78 4.58 -7.95 6.88
CA LYS A 78 3.64 -7.58 5.83
C LYS A 78 2.95 -6.26 6.14
N TYR A 79 3.02 -5.35 5.19
CA TYR A 79 2.26 -4.12 5.15
C TYR A 79 1.03 -4.29 4.27
N LEU A 80 -0.02 -3.56 4.59
CA LEU A 80 -1.13 -3.33 3.68
C LEU A 80 -0.96 -1.97 3.04
N TRP A 81 -1.34 -1.85 1.76
CA TRP A 81 -1.42 -0.58 1.05
C TRP A 81 -2.83 -0.33 0.51
N VAL A 82 -3.23 0.93 0.45
CA VAL A 82 -4.50 1.39 -0.16
C VAL A 82 -4.27 2.66 -0.95
N ILE A 83 -4.80 2.69 -2.18
CA ILE A 83 -4.87 3.88 -3.03
C ILE A 83 -6.26 4.50 -2.88
N GLY A 84 -6.33 5.60 -2.15
CA GLY A 84 -7.54 6.41 -1.99
C GLY A 84 -7.69 7.46 -3.09
N GLY A 85 -8.71 8.32 -2.93
CA GLY A 85 -9.00 9.42 -3.84
C GLY A 85 -7.83 10.39 -4.02
N ASP A 86 -7.17 10.74 -2.92
CA ASP A 86 -6.12 11.76 -2.82
C ASP A 86 -4.89 11.28 -2.03
N TYR A 87 -4.90 10.04 -1.55
CA TYR A 87 -3.83 9.46 -0.74
C TYR A 87 -3.38 8.09 -1.26
N VAL A 88 -2.17 7.70 -0.86
CA VAL A 88 -1.69 6.31 -0.91
C VAL A 88 -1.08 6.02 0.45
N LYS A 89 -1.71 5.12 1.20
CA LYS A 89 -1.33 4.84 2.59
C LYS A 89 -0.86 3.41 2.76
N ILE A 90 0.11 3.23 3.65
CA ILE A 90 0.58 1.93 4.12
C ILE A 90 0.53 1.83 5.64
N ALA A 91 0.37 0.62 6.15
CA ALA A 91 0.55 0.29 7.57
C ALA A 91 0.83 -1.21 7.73
N GLN A 92 1.59 -1.59 8.75
CA GLN A 92 1.89 -2.99 9.04
C GLN A 92 0.63 -3.74 9.48
N GLU A 93 0.32 -4.89 8.86
CA GLU A 93 -0.94 -5.61 9.13
C GLU A 93 -1.06 -6.01 10.61
N TYR A 94 0.02 -6.58 11.17
CA TYR A 94 0.10 -7.04 12.57
C TYR A 94 0.79 -6.01 13.49
N GLY A 95 0.90 -4.75 13.05
CA GLY A 95 1.46 -3.66 13.86
C GLY A 95 0.53 -3.22 15.00
N ASP A 96 0.93 -2.18 15.72
CA ASP A 96 0.22 -1.70 16.91
C ASP A 96 -1.26 -1.39 16.67
N ALA A 97 -1.61 -0.76 15.55
CA ALA A 97 -3.02 -0.51 15.24
C ALA A 97 -3.81 -1.80 14.97
N GLY A 98 -3.19 -2.79 14.30
CA GLY A 98 -3.82 -4.08 14.03
C GLY A 98 -4.09 -4.88 15.30
N LYS A 99 -3.11 -4.94 16.22
CA LYS A 99 -3.22 -5.64 17.51
C LYS A 99 -4.36 -5.13 18.39
N ASN A 100 -4.78 -3.88 18.20
CA ASN A 100 -5.90 -3.29 18.95
C ASN A 100 -7.27 -3.50 18.29
N THR A 101 -7.34 -4.21 17.16
CA THR A 101 -8.61 -4.63 16.53
C THR A 101 -9.10 -5.98 17.08
N GLN A 102 -10.38 -6.28 16.92
CA GLN A 102 -11.02 -7.56 17.30
C GLN A 102 -10.42 -8.76 16.57
N ARG A 103 -9.87 -8.55 15.37
CA ARG A 103 -9.20 -9.59 14.58
C ARG A 103 -7.69 -9.63 14.77
N GLU A 104 -7.15 -8.75 15.63
CA GLU A 104 -5.73 -8.60 15.95
C GLU A 104 -4.83 -8.30 14.73
N ARG A 105 -5.42 -7.72 13.67
CA ARG A 105 -4.72 -7.28 12.45
C ARG A 105 -5.52 -6.24 11.67
N LEU A 106 -4.86 -5.37 10.90
CA LEU A 106 -5.54 -4.34 10.10
C LEU A 106 -6.23 -4.88 8.86
N SER A 107 -7.43 -4.42 8.54
CA SER A 107 -8.08 -4.55 7.21
C SER A 107 -7.73 -3.38 6.31
N HIS A 108 -7.75 -3.55 4.98
CA HIS A 108 -7.70 -2.40 4.05
C HIS A 108 -8.82 -1.39 4.28
N SER A 109 -10.00 -1.83 4.70
CA SER A 109 -11.12 -0.95 5.03
C SER A 109 -10.89 -0.09 6.28
N ASN A 110 -9.89 -0.41 7.12
CA ASN A 110 -9.45 0.47 8.20
C ASN A 110 -8.74 1.73 7.70
N PHE A 111 -8.21 1.70 6.47
CA PHE A 111 -7.56 2.85 5.84
C PHE A 111 -8.59 3.87 5.33
N THR A 112 -9.78 3.39 4.95
CA THR A 112 -10.83 4.21 4.33
C THR A 112 -11.96 4.56 5.29
N GLY A 113 -12.10 3.79 6.38
CA GLY A 113 -13.30 3.82 7.21
C GLY A 113 -14.53 3.24 6.49
N GLY A 114 -14.31 2.25 5.63
CA GLY A 114 -15.37 1.64 4.80
C GLY A 114 -15.81 2.49 3.60
N LYS A 115 -15.15 3.61 3.32
CA LYS A 115 -15.38 4.41 2.10
C LYS A 115 -14.76 3.76 0.87
N ASP A 116 -15.08 4.31 -0.30
CA ASP A 116 -14.52 3.86 -1.56
C ASP A 116 -13.00 4.08 -1.64
N ALA A 117 -12.32 3.19 -2.35
CA ALA A 117 -10.91 3.32 -2.72
C ALA A 117 -10.71 2.76 -4.13
N PHE A 118 -9.59 3.08 -4.78
CA PHE A 118 -9.31 2.55 -6.11
C PHE A 118 -8.87 1.09 -6.02
N ALA A 119 -7.87 0.81 -5.19
CA ALA A 119 -7.35 -0.53 -4.96
C ALA A 119 -6.60 -0.64 -3.63
N GLY A 120 -6.34 -1.86 -3.21
CA GLY A 120 -5.46 -2.18 -2.10
C GLY A 120 -4.74 -3.52 -2.32
N GLY A 121 -3.76 -3.79 -1.49
CA GLY A 121 -3.00 -5.03 -1.55
C GLY A 121 -1.98 -5.17 -0.43
N GLU A 122 -1.05 -6.09 -0.60
CA GLU A 122 -0.01 -6.39 0.38
C GLU A 122 1.34 -5.89 -0.14
N LEU A 123 2.22 -5.48 0.78
CA LEU A 123 3.54 -4.94 0.50
C LEU A 123 4.55 -5.45 1.53
N TRP A 124 5.78 -5.69 1.08
CA TRP A 124 6.93 -6.00 1.91
C TRP A 124 8.10 -5.14 1.45
N PHE A 125 8.83 -4.55 2.39
CA PHE A 125 10.10 -3.88 2.10
C PHE A 125 11.21 -4.91 2.18
N SER A 126 12.15 -4.95 1.23
CA SER A 126 13.39 -5.73 1.42
C SER A 126 14.58 -4.84 1.76
N ASP A 127 14.50 -3.55 1.44
CA ASP A 127 15.40 -2.49 1.90
C ASP A 127 14.68 -1.13 1.81
N SER A 128 15.42 -0.02 1.88
CA SER A 128 14.88 1.34 1.84
C SER A 128 14.14 1.72 0.53
N ASN A 129 14.48 1.11 -0.60
CA ASN A 129 13.91 1.46 -1.91
C ASN A 129 13.38 0.26 -2.69
N TYR A 130 13.59 -0.96 -2.24
CA TYR A 130 13.06 -2.17 -2.87
C TYR A 130 11.84 -2.69 -2.12
N ILE A 131 10.74 -2.85 -2.86
CA ILE A 131 9.48 -3.39 -2.34
C ILE A 131 9.00 -4.56 -3.19
N CYS A 132 8.39 -5.53 -2.52
CA CYS A 132 7.55 -6.54 -3.14
C CYS A 132 6.08 -6.17 -2.89
N ILE A 133 5.23 -6.21 -3.90
CA ILE A 133 3.79 -5.95 -3.77
C ILE A 133 2.95 -7.01 -4.45
N ASN A 134 1.69 -7.11 -4.03
CA ASN A 134 0.64 -7.80 -4.76
C ASN A 134 -0.68 -7.04 -4.66
N GLY A 135 -1.69 -7.43 -5.46
CA GLY A 135 -3.06 -6.88 -5.40
C GLY A 135 -3.95 -7.57 -4.35
N GLY A 136 -3.36 -8.13 -3.30
CA GLY A 136 -3.99 -9.01 -2.33
C GLY A 136 -4.96 -8.31 -1.36
N SER A 137 -5.88 -7.49 -1.81
CA SER A 137 -7.00 -7.05 -0.98
C SER A 137 -8.17 -8.02 -1.08
N SER A 138 -8.93 -8.20 0.01
CA SER A 138 -10.27 -8.80 -0.04
C SER A 138 -11.38 -7.75 0.04
N ARG A 139 -11.02 -6.46 0.01
CA ARG A 139 -11.93 -5.31 0.11
C ARG A 139 -11.88 -4.47 -1.17
N TYR A 140 -10.68 -4.22 -1.68
CA TYR A 140 -10.41 -3.35 -2.83
C TYR A 140 -9.48 -4.05 -3.82
N THR A 141 -9.88 -5.21 -4.32
CA THR A 141 -9.04 -6.01 -5.23
C THR A 141 -8.86 -5.26 -6.57
N PRO A 142 -7.64 -5.16 -7.12
CA PRO A 142 -7.47 -4.82 -8.52
C PRO A 142 -8.29 -5.74 -9.42
N ARG A 143 -8.96 -5.19 -10.43
CA ARG A 143 -10.00 -5.88 -11.21
C ARG A 143 -9.46 -6.57 -12.46
N SER A 144 -8.24 -6.24 -12.87
CA SER A 144 -7.58 -6.84 -14.02
C SER A 144 -6.07 -6.86 -13.88
N GLU A 145 -5.41 -7.67 -14.71
CA GLU A 145 -3.96 -7.69 -14.86
C GLU A 145 -3.43 -6.29 -15.21
N GLN A 146 -4.04 -5.63 -16.20
CA GLN A 146 -3.69 -4.26 -16.59
C GLN A 146 -3.81 -3.25 -15.45
N GLU A 147 -4.83 -3.38 -14.60
CA GLU A 147 -4.98 -2.51 -13.42
C GLU A 147 -3.83 -2.72 -12.45
N LEU A 148 -3.47 -3.97 -12.17
CA LEU A 148 -2.34 -4.29 -11.29
C LEU A 148 -1.00 -3.81 -11.88
N GLU A 149 -0.78 -3.96 -13.18
CA GLU A 149 0.43 -3.46 -13.86
C GLU A 149 0.56 -1.94 -13.74
N THR A 150 -0.53 -1.19 -13.94
CA THR A 150 -0.53 0.27 -13.82
C THR A 150 -0.22 0.72 -12.38
N ILE A 151 -0.73 -0.02 -11.38
CA ILE A 151 -0.40 0.22 -9.97
C ILE A 151 1.09 -0.01 -9.72
N VAL A 152 1.65 -1.12 -10.23
CA VAL A 152 3.09 -1.44 -10.11
C VAL A 152 3.93 -0.32 -10.71
N ASP A 153 3.56 0.19 -11.89
CA ASP A 153 4.26 1.30 -12.53
C ASP A 153 4.15 2.59 -11.72
N SER A 154 3.00 2.88 -11.11
CA SER A 154 2.84 4.04 -10.20
C SER A 154 3.77 3.95 -8.98
N PHE A 155 3.96 2.75 -8.41
CA PHE A 155 4.95 2.52 -7.35
C PHE A 155 6.39 2.70 -7.84
N ARG A 156 6.72 2.28 -9.08
CA ARG A 156 8.05 2.50 -9.68
C ARG A 156 8.32 3.97 -9.92
N GLU A 157 7.35 4.67 -10.48
CA GLU A 157 7.39 6.12 -10.67
C GLU A 157 7.58 6.82 -9.33
N SER A 158 7.03 6.27 -8.24
CA SER A 158 7.23 6.72 -6.86
C SER A 158 8.65 6.59 -6.32
N GLY A 159 9.57 6.00 -7.09
CA GLY A 159 11.00 5.92 -6.80
C GLY A 159 11.42 4.60 -6.15
N TYR A 160 10.51 3.63 -6.07
CA TYR A 160 10.82 2.29 -5.59
C TYR A 160 11.28 1.38 -6.74
N VAL A 161 12.16 0.45 -6.41
CA VAL A 161 12.35 -0.76 -7.19
C VAL A 161 11.23 -1.72 -6.79
N VAL A 162 10.36 -2.06 -7.74
CA VAL A 162 9.13 -2.81 -7.45
C VAL A 162 9.18 -4.18 -8.09
N GLN A 163 9.02 -5.19 -7.25
CA GLN A 163 8.69 -6.55 -7.64
C GLN A 163 7.20 -6.82 -7.40
N SER A 164 6.51 -7.40 -8.37
CA SER A 164 5.10 -7.78 -8.24
C SER A 164 4.94 -9.29 -8.22
N ALA A 165 4.01 -9.80 -7.41
CA ALA A 165 3.58 -11.20 -7.48
C ALA A 165 2.85 -11.53 -8.79
N GLY A 166 2.36 -10.52 -9.50
CA GLY A 166 1.69 -10.65 -10.80
C GLY A 166 0.21 -11.03 -10.71
N TRP A 167 -0.35 -11.40 -11.86
CA TRP A 167 -1.73 -11.84 -12.01
C TRP A 167 -1.80 -13.36 -12.18
N ASP A 168 -2.77 -14.01 -11.54
CA ASP A 168 -3.03 -15.43 -11.74
C ASP A 168 -4.16 -15.63 -12.75
N ASN A 169 -3.78 -15.93 -13.99
CA ASN A 169 -4.71 -16.21 -15.09
C ASN A 169 -5.65 -17.41 -14.80
N GLY A 170 -5.25 -18.36 -13.95
CA GLY A 170 -6.09 -19.50 -13.60
C GLY A 170 -7.27 -19.15 -12.70
N THR A 171 -7.09 -18.15 -11.82
CA THR A 171 -8.13 -17.68 -10.89
C THR A 171 -8.71 -16.32 -11.28
N ASN A 172 -8.15 -15.68 -12.31
CA ASN A 172 -8.44 -14.33 -12.75
C ASN A 172 -8.43 -13.32 -11.59
N ALA A 173 -7.35 -13.34 -10.81
CA ALA A 173 -7.16 -12.51 -9.65
C ALA A 173 -5.68 -12.18 -9.43
N PRO A 174 -5.33 -11.16 -8.63
CA PRO A 174 -3.95 -10.91 -8.23
C PRO A 174 -3.34 -12.14 -7.53
N ALA A 175 -2.15 -12.54 -7.95
CA ALA A 175 -1.42 -13.61 -7.28
C ALA A 175 -1.05 -13.19 -5.85
N ARG A 176 -1.27 -14.07 -4.88
CA ARG A 176 -0.93 -13.82 -3.46
C ARG A 176 0.54 -14.04 -3.17
N PHE A 177 1.11 -15.04 -3.82
CA PHE A 177 2.50 -15.45 -3.67
C PHE A 177 3.12 -15.56 -5.05
N ARG A 178 4.43 -15.34 -5.12
CA ARG A 178 5.18 -15.58 -6.35
C ARG A 178 5.16 -17.07 -6.67
N ARG A 179 4.86 -17.41 -7.92
CA ARG A 179 5.11 -18.76 -8.43
C ARG A 179 6.56 -18.81 -8.91
N ILE A 180 7.35 -19.69 -8.31
CA ILE A 180 8.72 -20.02 -8.74
C ILE A 180 8.63 -21.00 -9.92
#